data_AF-A0A839AND5-F1
#
_entry.id   AF-A0A839AND5-F1
#
_cell.length_a   1.000
_cell.length_b   1.000
_cell.length_c   1.000
_cell.angle_alpha   90.00
_cell.angle_beta   90.00
_cell.angle_gamma   90.00
#
_symmetry.space_group_name_H-M   'P 1'
#
loop_
_entity.id
_entity.type
_entity.pdbx_description
1 polymer ?
#
loop_
_entity_poly.entity_id
_entity_poly.type
_entity_poly.pdbx_seq_one_letter_code
_entity_poly.pdbx_strand_id
1 'polypeptide(L)'
;MLPSFENSSDLLDNALKVDLYTQLIKQLNKDFSLANFDIKINEKSTPSALIIELQKVIESIVLDNPNSFNHLLYIIDVPEKDIINSDIEKVTFLILKRTWKKVWFRNNYSS
;
A
#
# COMPACT_ATOMS: atom_id res chain seq x y z
N MET A 1 6.29 -14.42 13.37
CA MET A 1 5.71 -13.15 13.87
C MET A 1 5.80 -12.13 12.74
N LEU A 2 4.80 -11.27 12.53
CA LEU A 2 4.85 -10.25 11.48
C LEU A 2 6.01 -9.29 11.78
N PRO A 3 6.90 -8.97 10.82
CA PRO A 3 7.95 -7.99 11.04
C PRO A 3 7.34 -6.62 11.36
N SER A 4 7.96 -5.89 12.29
CA SER A 4 7.66 -4.47 12.52
C SER A 4 8.50 -3.64 11.57
N PHE A 5 7.92 -2.55 11.08
CA PHE A 5 8.60 -1.59 10.20
C PHE A 5 8.38 -0.19 10.73
N GLU A 6 9.41 0.64 10.61
CA GLU A 6 9.37 2.04 11.02
C GLU A 6 8.78 2.94 9.92
N ASN A 7 9.00 2.59 8.64
CA ASN A 7 8.55 3.39 7.49
C ASN A 7 8.39 2.55 6.21
N SER A 8 7.90 3.20 5.14
CA SER A 8 7.67 2.57 3.84
C SER A 8 8.93 1.99 3.20
N SER A 9 10.09 2.64 3.37
CA SER A 9 11.35 2.16 2.77
C SER A 9 11.77 0.84 3.39
N ASP A 10 11.80 0.78 4.73
CA ASP A 10 12.17 -0.43 5.48
C ASP A 10 11.25 -1.62 5.13
N LEU A 11 9.95 -1.37 5.00
CA LEU A 11 8.97 -2.38 4.57
C LEU A 11 9.27 -2.92 3.18
N LEU A 12 9.52 -2.03 2.20
CA LEU A 12 9.75 -2.44 0.82
C LEU A 12 11.12 -3.11 0.64
N ASP A 13 12.14 -2.66 1.36
CA ASP A 13 13.45 -3.32 1.42
C ASP A 13 13.33 -4.74 1.98
N ASN A 14 12.50 -4.93 3.01
CA ASN A 14 12.20 -6.27 3.51
C ASN A 14 11.45 -7.10 2.48
N ALA A 15 10.44 -6.54 1.82
CA ALA A 15 9.67 -7.22 0.78
C ALA A 15 10.56 -7.70 -0.38
N LEU A 16 11.59 -6.93 -0.76
CA LEU A 16 12.61 -7.35 -1.71
C LEU A 16 13.46 -8.50 -1.15
N LYS A 17 13.95 -8.39 0.08
CA LYS A 17 14.81 -9.40 0.72
C LYS A 17 14.14 -10.78 0.82
N VAL A 18 12.83 -10.82 1.00
CA VAL A 18 12.08 -12.08 1.11
C VAL A 18 11.34 -12.47 -0.18
N ASP A 19 11.65 -11.84 -1.31
CA ASP A 19 11.09 -12.12 -2.64
C ASP A 19 9.55 -12.01 -2.73
N LEU A 20 8.97 -11.09 -1.95
CA LEU A 20 7.53 -10.81 -1.91
C LEU A 20 7.17 -9.44 -2.52
N TYR A 21 8.14 -8.66 -2.96
CA TYR A 21 7.94 -7.33 -3.53
C TYR A 21 6.96 -7.32 -4.71
N THR A 22 7.16 -8.24 -5.67
CA THR A 22 6.25 -8.40 -6.82
C THR A 22 4.82 -8.76 -6.40
N GLN A 23 4.67 -9.60 -5.38
CA GLN A 23 3.37 -9.98 -4.85
C GLN A 23 2.68 -8.81 -4.14
N LEU A 24 3.46 -7.97 -3.44
CA LEU A 24 2.98 -6.73 -2.84
C LEU A 24 2.46 -5.75 -3.90
N ILE A 25 3.19 -5.54 -4.99
CA ILE A 25 2.73 -4.67 -6.09
C ILE A 25 1.44 -5.21 -6.72
N LYS A 26 1.36 -6.53 -6.97
CA LYS A 26 0.14 -7.16 -7.49
C LYS A 26 -1.05 -6.97 -6.57
N GLN A 27 -0.84 -7.11 -5.26
CA GLN A 27 -1.91 -6.89 -4.29
C GLN A 27 -2.31 -5.42 -4.18
N LEU A 28 -1.37 -4.47 -4.28
CA LEU A 28 -1.68 -3.04 -4.39
C LEU A 28 -2.55 -2.77 -5.61
N ASN A 29 -2.10 -3.15 -6.81
CA ASN A 29 -2.86 -2.96 -8.05
C ASN A 29 -4.28 -3.55 -7.96
N LYS A 30 -4.42 -4.72 -7.33
CA LYS A 30 -5.72 -5.34 -7.07
C LYS A 30 -6.59 -4.50 -6.13
N ASP A 31 -6.03 -4.04 -5.00
CA ASP A 31 -6.77 -3.25 -4.02
C ASP A 31 -7.22 -1.89 -4.61
N PHE A 32 -6.36 -1.22 -5.40
CA PHE A 32 -6.71 0.01 -6.13
C PHE A 32 -7.79 -0.23 -7.20
N SER A 33 -7.68 -1.32 -7.96
CA SER A 33 -8.69 -1.68 -8.97
C SER A 33 -10.06 -1.97 -8.35
N LEU A 34 -10.11 -2.64 -7.19
CA LEU A 34 -11.36 -2.86 -6.46
C LEU A 34 -12.00 -1.55 -5.97
N ALA A 35 -11.19 -0.52 -5.75
CA ALA A 35 -11.62 0.82 -5.37
C ALA A 35 -11.95 1.70 -6.59
N ASN A 36 -12.06 1.11 -7.78
CA ASN A 36 -12.31 1.77 -9.07
C ASN A 36 -11.20 2.74 -9.53
N PHE A 37 -9.96 2.55 -9.07
CA PHE A 37 -8.82 3.28 -9.61
C PHE A 37 -8.10 2.43 -10.67
N ASP A 38 -7.99 2.95 -11.89
CA ASP A 38 -7.20 2.32 -12.97
C ASP A 38 -5.71 2.69 -12.83
N ILE A 39 -5.11 2.21 -11.76
CA ILE A 39 -3.69 2.43 -11.46
C ILE A 39 -2.94 1.13 -11.69
N LYS A 40 -1.87 1.20 -12.49
CA LYS A 40 -1.03 0.06 -12.83
C LYS A 40 0.41 0.36 -12.50
N ILE A 41 0.75 0.09 -11.25
CA ILE A 41 2.12 0.15 -10.76
C ILE A 41 2.92 -0.94 -11.45
N ASN A 42 4.08 -0.58 -12.00
CA ASN A 42 4.98 -1.52 -12.64
C ASN A 42 5.64 -2.44 -11.59
N GLU A 43 5.55 -3.75 -11.78
CA GLU A 43 6.16 -4.77 -10.92
C GLU A 43 7.69 -4.67 -10.84
N LYS A 44 8.34 -4.04 -11.83
CA LYS A 44 9.79 -3.79 -11.88
C LYS A 44 10.19 -2.42 -11.32
N SER A 45 9.27 -1.68 -10.71
CA SER A 45 9.59 -0.39 -10.08
C SER A 45 10.54 -0.58 -8.91
N THR A 46 11.41 0.40 -8.66
CA THR A 46 12.24 0.41 -7.45
C THR A 46 11.40 0.82 -6.25
N PRO A 47 11.74 0.40 -5.00
CA PRO A 47 11.02 0.79 -3.80
C PRO A 47 10.81 2.30 -3.67
N SER A 48 11.84 3.09 -3.94
CA SER A 48 11.78 4.55 -3.87
C SER A 48 10.83 5.12 -4.94
N ALA A 49 10.86 4.58 -6.16
CA ALA A 49 9.93 4.99 -7.21
C ALA A 49 8.47 4.64 -6.85
N LEU A 50 8.24 3.45 -6.29
CA LEU A 50 6.94 3.00 -5.82
C LEU A 50 6.37 3.94 -4.74
N ILE A 51 7.19 4.33 -3.75
CA ILE A 51 6.76 5.26 -2.69
C ILE A 51 6.33 6.60 -3.30
N ILE A 52 7.16 7.17 -4.18
CA ILE A 52 6.88 8.47 -4.80
C ILE A 52 5.62 8.41 -5.66
N GLU A 53 5.44 7.33 -6.43
CA GLU A 53 4.25 7.12 -7.26
C GLU A 53 2.98 7.01 -6.39
N LEU A 54 3.02 6.20 -5.34
CA LEU A 54 1.88 6.04 -4.42
C LEU A 54 1.53 7.35 -3.71
N GLN A 55 2.52 8.11 -3.23
CA GLN A 55 2.26 9.38 -2.56
C GLN A 55 1.54 10.36 -3.48
N LYS A 56 1.99 10.50 -4.74
CA LYS A 56 1.35 11.37 -5.74
C LYS A 56 -0.07 10.92 -6.06
N VAL A 57 -0.28 9.62 -6.21
CA VAL A 57 -1.59 9.02 -6.44
C VAL A 57 -2.53 9.34 -5.28
N ILE A 58 -2.10 9.08 -4.04
CA ILE A 58 -2.93 9.28 -2.85
C ILE A 58 -3.25 10.77 -2.70
N GLU A 59 -2.26 11.64 -2.88
CA GLU A 59 -2.44 13.09 -2.85
C GLU A 59 -3.50 13.56 -3.87
N SER A 60 -3.42 13.11 -5.13
CA SER A 60 -4.43 13.42 -6.15
C SER A 60 -5.81 12.89 -5.77
N ILE A 61 -5.93 11.64 -5.31
CA ILE A 61 -7.23 11.06 -4.94
C ILE A 61 -7.86 11.84 -3.77
N VAL A 62 -7.07 12.20 -2.76
CA VAL A 62 -7.54 12.96 -1.60
C VAL A 62 -8.07 14.34 -2.01
N LEU A 63 -7.37 15.03 -2.92
CA LEU A 63 -7.75 16.36 -3.39
C LEU A 63 -8.93 16.33 -4.37
N ASP A 64 -8.91 15.40 -5.32
CA ASP A 64 -9.87 15.37 -6.43
C ASP A 64 -11.18 14.67 -6.03
N ASN A 65 -11.10 13.58 -5.24
CA ASN A 65 -12.24 12.71 -4.94
C ASN A 65 -12.14 12.07 -3.53
N PRO A 66 -12.44 12.81 -2.45
CA PRO A 66 -12.33 12.30 -1.07
C PRO A 66 -13.26 11.11 -0.79
N ASN A 67 -14.41 11.00 -1.46
CA ASN A 67 -15.29 9.83 -1.34
C ASN A 67 -14.62 8.56 -1.87
N SER A 68 -13.89 8.66 -2.99
CA SER A 68 -13.15 7.55 -3.56
C SER A 68 -11.95 7.16 -2.69
N PHE A 69 -11.32 8.14 -2.03
CA PHE A 69 -10.30 7.87 -1.01
C PHE A 69 -10.87 7.06 0.16
N ASN A 70 -12.02 7.43 0.71
CA ASN A 70 -12.64 6.66 1.80
C ASN A 70 -12.98 5.23 1.37
N HIS A 71 -13.46 5.04 0.14
CA HIS A 71 -13.70 3.71 -0.43
C HIS A 71 -12.40 2.87 -0.53
N LEU A 72 -11.27 3.48 -0.93
CA LEU A 72 -9.96 2.83 -0.95
C LEU A 72 -9.57 2.30 0.43
N LEU A 73 -9.69 3.15 1.46
CA LEU A 73 -9.33 2.80 2.84
C LEU A 73 -10.13 1.59 3.34
N TYR A 74 -11.42 1.55 3.04
CA TYR A 74 -12.29 0.43 3.37
C TYR A 74 -11.82 -0.88 2.72
N ILE A 75 -11.46 -0.86 1.44
CA ILE A 75 -10.97 -2.05 0.72
C ILE A 75 -9.62 -2.54 1.25
N ILE A 76 -8.73 -1.61 1.64
CA ILE A 76 -7.39 -1.94 2.13
C ILE A 76 -7.40 -2.33 3.62
N ASP A 77 -8.52 -2.12 4.31
CA ASP A 77 -8.67 -2.30 5.77
C ASP A 77 -7.76 -1.33 6.56
N VAL A 78 -7.74 -0.06 6.13
CA VAL A 78 -7.11 1.06 6.85
C VAL A 78 -8.21 1.86 7.57
N PRO A 79 -8.21 1.90 8.91
CA PRO A 79 -9.19 2.71 9.64
C PRO A 79 -9.00 4.20 9.38
N GLU A 80 -10.08 4.92 9.04
CA GLU A 80 -10.04 6.37 8.80
C GLU A 80 -9.43 7.14 9.98
N LYS A 81 -9.75 6.74 11.21
CA LYS A 81 -9.18 7.34 12.43
C LYS A 81 -7.65 7.35 12.49
N ASP A 82 -6.99 6.41 11.82
CA ASP A 82 -5.52 6.29 11.84
C ASP A 82 -4.86 7.27 10.85
N ILE A 83 -5.64 7.82 9.92
CA ILE A 83 -5.20 8.77 8.89
C ILE A 83 -5.71 10.20 9.10
N ILE A 84 -6.72 10.42 9.96
CA ILE A 84 -7.20 11.77 10.28
C ILE A 84 -6.01 12.62 10.77
N ASN A 85 -5.82 13.78 10.14
CA ASN A 85 -4.70 14.70 10.40
C ASN A 85 -3.29 14.09 10.21
N SER A 86 -3.17 13.02 9.43
CA SER A 86 -1.87 12.44 9.07
C SER A 86 -1.38 12.99 7.72
N ASP A 87 -0.07 13.04 7.55
CA ASP A 87 0.56 13.40 6.29
C ASP A 87 0.47 12.25 5.26
N ILE A 88 0.67 12.59 3.98
CA ILE A 88 0.61 11.63 2.87
C ILE A 88 1.66 10.52 3.04
N GLU A 89 2.80 10.82 3.67
CA GLU A 89 3.83 9.83 3.97
C GLU A 89 3.31 8.73 4.90
N LYS A 90 2.70 9.10 6.03
CA LYS A 90 2.11 8.14 6.97
C LYS A 90 0.93 7.39 6.36
N VAL A 91 0.08 8.06 5.58
CA VAL A 91 -1.03 7.40 4.87
C VAL A 91 -0.48 6.33 3.91
N THR A 92 0.53 6.68 3.12
CA THR A 92 1.20 5.74 2.20
C THR A 92 1.76 4.55 2.95
N PHE A 93 2.43 4.78 4.08
CA PHE A 93 2.96 3.71 4.92
C PHE A 93 1.87 2.79 5.47
N LEU A 94 0.74 3.33 5.93
CA LEU A 94 -0.36 2.52 6.47
C LEU A 94 -0.99 1.62 5.40
N ILE A 95 -1.17 2.14 4.18
CA ILE A 95 -1.64 1.36 3.02
C ILE A 95 -0.66 0.23 2.69
N LEU A 96 0.64 0.53 2.61
CA LEU A 96 1.68 -0.46 2.36
C LEU A 96 1.72 -1.52 3.47
N LYS A 97 1.65 -1.11 4.73
CA LYS A 97 1.66 -1.99 5.90
C LYS A 97 0.49 -2.96 5.89
N ARG A 98 -0.71 -2.50 5.54
CA ARG A 98 -1.90 -3.36 5.42
C ARG A 98 -1.80 -4.32 4.25
N THR A 99 -1.32 -3.85 3.11
CA THR A 99 -1.11 -4.69 1.92
C THR A 99 -0.07 -5.76 2.17
N TRP A 100 1.06 -5.39 2.78
CA TRP A 100 2.11 -6.30 3.20
C TRP A 100 1.59 -7.39 4.12
N LYS A 101 0.80 -7.02 5.14
CA LYS A 101 0.20 -8.00 6.06
C LYS A 101 -0.57 -9.07 5.29
N LYS A 102 -1.41 -8.68 4.32
CA LYS A 102 -2.16 -9.62 3.46
C LYS A 102 -1.23 -10.56 2.69
N VAL A 103 -0.19 -10.03 2.05
CA VAL A 103 0.76 -10.81 1.25
C VAL A 103 1.60 -11.75 2.10
N TRP A 104 2.14 -11.26 3.22
CA TRP A 104 2.96 -12.04 4.13
C TRP A 104 2.17 -13.21 4.73
N PHE A 105 0.94 -13.00 5.19
CA PHE A 105 0.11 -14.09 5.70
C PHE A 105 -0.23 -15.11 4.62
N ARG A 106 -0.56 -14.66 3.40
CA ARG A 106 -0.78 -15.59 2.28
C ARG A 106 0.47 -16.42 2.01
N ASN A 107 1.66 -15.84 1.97
CA ASN A 107 2.87 -16.61 1.69
C ASN A 107 3.22 -17.62 2.81
N ASN A 108 2.94 -17.28 4.07
CA ASN A 108 3.34 -18.11 5.23
C ASN A 108 2.28 -19.13 5.66
N TYR A 109 1.01 -18.94 5.29
CA TYR A 109 -0.10 -19.77 5.78
C TYR A 109 -1.08 -20.24 4.69
N SER A 110 -0.83 -19.96 3.41
CA SER A 110 -1.55 -20.64 2.33
C SER A 110 -0.94 -22.04 2.15
N SER A 111 -1.44 -22.99 2.92
CA SER A 111 -1.31 -24.44 2.64
C SER A 111 -2.51 -24.91 1.86
#